data_AF-A0A7X8XKI0-F1
#
_entry.id   AF-A0A7X8XKI0-F1
#
_cell.length_a   1.000
_cell.length_b   1.000
_cell.length_c   1.000
_cell.angle_alpha   90.00
_cell.angle_beta   90.00
_cell.angle_gamma   90.00
#
_symmetry.space_group_name_H-M   'P 1'
#
loop_
_entity.id
_entity.type
_entity.pdbx_description
1 polymer ?
#
loop_
_entity_poly.entity_id
_entity_poly.type
_entity_poly.pdbx_seq_one_letter_code
_entity_poly.pdbx_strand_id
1 'polypeptide(L)'
;MRQLKLPEPLHGQWIWLREPDTRQETHLFFRRDFCVSEMPASSEMWITARTGFHLYVNGQLCAIGPTANPTENSYVYCVDINYLIQVGNNHIAVQVFNANSSLANFRKKPGGFWAQLQIDGQPFIWTDEDWKCLVPDCYLAPGIIRGVGAPSVEIMDFRGYPHDWHRMDTAAVGRSDF
;
A
#
# COMPACT_ATOMS: atom_id res chain seq x y z
N MET A 1 -16.35 -21.36 -10.11
CA MET A 1 -15.66 -20.09 -9.83
C MET A 1 -15.96 -19.72 -8.39
N ARG A 2 -14.95 -19.46 -7.55
CA ARG A 2 -15.17 -19.02 -6.15
C ARG A 2 -15.75 -17.61 -6.20
N GLN A 3 -16.94 -17.40 -5.65
CA GLN A 3 -17.53 -16.07 -5.53
C GLN A 3 -16.78 -15.35 -4.40
N LEU A 4 -15.80 -14.52 -4.75
CA LEU A 4 -15.08 -13.70 -3.78
C LEU A 4 -16.03 -12.61 -3.27
N LYS A 5 -16.41 -12.71 -2.00
CA LYS A 5 -17.04 -11.63 -1.24
C LYS A 5 -15.96 -10.91 -0.44
N LEU A 6 -16.16 -9.63 -0.15
CA LEU A 6 -15.33 -8.91 0.80
C LEU A 6 -15.31 -9.63 2.16
N PRO A 7 -14.26 -9.45 2.97
CA PRO A 7 -14.17 -10.09 4.27
C PRO A 7 -15.29 -9.56 5.18
N GLU A 8 -15.86 -10.46 5.98
CA GLU A 8 -16.88 -10.14 6.97
C GLU A 8 -16.37 -10.56 8.36
N PRO A 9 -16.27 -9.63 9.34
CA PRO A 9 -16.56 -8.20 9.24
C PRO A 9 -15.51 -7.41 8.43
N LEU A 10 -15.98 -6.34 7.77
CA LEU A 10 -15.13 -5.36 7.10
C LEU A 10 -14.63 -4.34 8.14
N HIS A 11 -13.32 -4.27 8.32
CA HIS A 11 -12.63 -3.33 9.20
C HIS A 11 -11.79 -2.34 8.41
N GLY A 12 -11.15 -1.41 9.12
CA GLY A 12 -10.22 -0.44 8.56
C GLY A 12 -10.89 0.81 8.00
N GLN A 13 -10.10 1.87 7.93
CA GLN A 13 -10.46 3.15 7.35
C GLN A 13 -9.54 3.48 6.17
N TRP A 14 -10.01 4.32 5.26
CA TRP A 14 -9.13 4.90 4.24
C TRP A 14 -8.13 5.82 4.94
N ILE A 15 -6.85 5.51 4.84
CA ILE A 15 -5.76 6.34 5.39
C ILE A 15 -5.00 7.04 4.27
N TRP A 16 -4.56 8.26 4.54
CA TRP A 16 -3.75 9.10 3.67
C TRP A 16 -3.01 10.16 4.53
N LEU A 17 -2.72 11.32 3.95
CA LEU A 17 -2.24 12.50 4.66
C LEU A 17 -3.37 13.18 5.42
N ARG A 18 -3.03 13.74 6.58
CA ARG A 18 -3.95 14.55 7.38
C ARG A 18 -4.25 15.89 6.71
N GLU A 19 -3.24 16.52 6.12
CA GLU A 19 -3.37 17.79 5.43
C GLU A 19 -3.83 17.63 3.98
N PRO A 20 -4.57 18.62 3.43
CA PRO A 20 -4.97 18.59 2.02
C PRO A 20 -3.78 18.46 1.08
N ASP A 21 -3.85 17.44 0.21
CA ASP A 21 -2.80 17.16 -0.75
C ASP A 21 -3.00 17.97 -2.03
N THR A 22 -2.21 19.03 -2.18
CA THR A 22 -2.28 19.94 -3.33
C THR A 22 -1.34 19.55 -4.48
N ARG A 23 -0.52 18.52 -4.28
CA ARG A 23 0.39 18.02 -5.31
C ARG A 23 -0.40 17.39 -6.46
N GLN A 24 0.18 17.43 -7.66
CA GLN A 24 -0.41 16.82 -8.85
C GLN A 24 -0.49 15.29 -8.72
N GLU A 25 0.50 14.70 -8.07
CA GLU A 25 0.54 13.29 -7.72
C GLU A 25 1.37 13.11 -6.45
N THR A 26 1.11 12.02 -5.75
CA THR A 26 1.72 11.77 -4.45
C THR A 26 2.04 10.29 -4.31
N HIS A 27 3.26 10.03 -3.89
CA HIS A 27 3.72 8.72 -3.45
C HIS A 27 3.87 8.73 -1.93
N LEU A 28 3.37 7.70 -1.27
CA LEU A 28 3.55 7.50 0.17
C LEU A 28 4.00 6.07 0.43
N PHE A 29 4.70 5.89 1.54
CA PHE A 29 5.16 4.60 2.01
C PHE A 29 4.52 4.31 3.38
N PHE A 30 3.70 3.27 3.44
CA PHE A 30 3.01 2.84 4.65
C PHE A 30 3.66 1.57 5.21
N ARG A 31 3.84 1.48 6.53
CA ARG A 31 4.41 0.32 7.22
C ARG A 31 3.57 -0.08 8.43
N ARG A 32 3.44 -1.38 8.66
CA ARG A 32 2.81 -1.97 9.85
C ARG A 32 3.54 -3.25 10.25
N ASP A 33 4.03 -3.25 11.48
CA ASP A 33 4.59 -4.44 12.12
C ASP A 33 3.51 -5.23 12.83
N PHE A 34 3.68 -6.54 12.90
CA PHE A 34 2.84 -7.43 13.69
C PHE A 34 3.59 -8.69 14.10
N CYS A 35 3.01 -9.47 15.00
CA CYS A 35 3.62 -10.72 15.46
C CYS A 35 2.60 -11.85 15.45
N VAL A 36 3.02 -13.03 15.01
CA VAL A 36 2.20 -14.24 15.05
C VAL A 36 2.91 -15.29 15.93
N SER A 37 2.22 -15.83 16.92
CA SER A 37 2.81 -16.77 17.89
C SER A 37 3.02 -18.19 17.34
N GLU A 38 2.29 -18.54 16.28
CA GLU A 38 2.33 -19.84 15.61
C GLU A 38 2.13 -19.67 14.10
N MET A 39 2.38 -20.71 13.31
CA MET A 39 2.19 -20.63 11.87
C MET A 39 0.69 -20.72 11.55
N PRO A 40 0.08 -19.70 10.90
CA PRO A 40 -1.33 -19.73 10.57
C PRO A 40 -1.62 -20.73 9.44
N ALA A 41 -2.85 -21.24 9.41
CA ALA A 41 -3.32 -22.10 8.32
C ALA A 41 -3.63 -21.28 7.06
N SER A 42 -4.08 -20.02 7.22
CA SER A 42 -4.26 -19.08 6.12
C SER A 42 -3.98 -17.63 6.52
N SER A 43 -3.48 -16.85 5.57
CA SER A 43 -3.26 -15.41 5.71
C SER A 43 -3.65 -14.71 4.41
N GLU A 44 -4.79 -14.01 4.41
CA GLU A 44 -5.34 -13.33 3.23
C GLU A 44 -5.32 -11.82 3.44
N MET A 45 -4.56 -11.11 2.60
CA MET A 45 -4.47 -9.65 2.58
C MET A 45 -5.49 -9.08 1.60
N TRP A 46 -6.43 -8.29 2.13
CA TRP A 46 -7.38 -7.51 1.35
C TRP A 46 -6.85 -6.10 1.22
N ILE A 47 -6.69 -5.59 0.00
CA ILE A 47 -5.98 -4.33 -0.23
C ILE A 47 -6.53 -3.56 -1.43
N THR A 48 -6.55 -2.24 -1.31
CA THR A 48 -6.78 -1.33 -2.43
C THR A 48 -6.11 0.02 -2.19
N ALA A 49 -5.93 0.78 -3.26
CA ALA A 49 -5.53 2.17 -3.23
C ALA A 49 -6.31 2.94 -4.31
N ARG A 50 -6.28 4.27 -4.26
CA ARG A 50 -7.08 5.07 -5.20
C ARG A 50 -6.57 5.02 -6.64
N THR A 51 -5.25 5.02 -6.82
CA THR A 51 -4.63 4.93 -8.16
C THR A 51 -3.70 3.73 -8.27
N GLY A 52 -2.72 3.60 -7.36
CA GLY A 52 -1.75 2.51 -7.42
C GLY A 52 -1.23 2.09 -6.04
N PHE A 53 -0.82 0.83 -5.91
CA PHE A 53 -0.07 0.29 -4.79
C PHE A 53 0.92 -0.79 -5.24
N HIS A 54 2.01 -0.92 -4.49
CA HIS A 54 2.89 -2.09 -4.42
C HIS A 54 2.85 -2.64 -2.99
N LEU A 55 2.42 -3.88 -2.83
CA LEU A 55 2.35 -4.57 -1.54
C LEU A 55 3.59 -5.42 -1.33
N TYR A 56 4.23 -5.25 -0.19
CA TYR A 56 5.36 -6.05 0.28
C TYR A 56 5.04 -6.71 1.62
N VAL A 57 5.43 -7.97 1.79
CA VAL A 57 5.41 -8.67 3.07
C VAL A 57 6.79 -9.24 3.33
N ASN A 58 7.38 -8.91 4.49
CA ASN A 58 8.74 -9.32 4.86
C ASN A 58 9.79 -9.02 3.76
N GLY A 59 9.62 -7.88 3.07
CA GLY A 59 10.49 -7.42 1.98
C GLY A 59 10.27 -8.07 0.62
N GLN A 60 9.33 -9.01 0.48
CA GLN A 60 8.98 -9.61 -0.81
C GLN A 60 7.77 -8.93 -1.43
N LEU A 61 7.83 -8.61 -2.72
CA LEU A 61 6.73 -8.02 -3.48
C LEU A 61 5.64 -9.07 -3.72
N CYS A 62 4.44 -8.84 -3.20
CA CYS A 62 3.32 -9.77 -3.27
C CYS A 62 2.35 -9.44 -4.41
N ALA A 63 2.05 -8.14 -4.58
CA ALA A 63 1.01 -7.68 -5.50
C ALA A 63 1.22 -6.23 -5.93
N ILE A 64 0.75 -5.93 -7.14
CA ILE A 64 0.65 -4.58 -7.70
C ILE A 64 -0.80 -4.36 -8.12
N GLY A 65 -1.36 -3.20 -7.82
CA GLY A 65 -2.76 -2.92 -8.14
C GLY A 65 -3.18 -1.50 -7.74
N PRO A 66 -4.48 -1.24 -7.57
CA PRO A 66 -5.56 -2.12 -8.03
C PRO A 66 -5.79 -1.96 -9.54
N THR A 67 -6.58 -2.86 -10.11
CA THR A 67 -7.18 -2.63 -11.43
C THR A 67 -8.04 -1.39 -11.35
N ALA A 68 -7.96 -0.55 -12.39
CA ALA A 68 -8.74 0.66 -12.46
C ALA A 68 -10.25 0.39 -12.45
N ASN A 69 -10.98 1.18 -11.66
CA ASN A 69 -12.44 1.16 -11.64
C ASN A 69 -12.96 2.50 -12.20
N PRO A 70 -13.76 2.51 -13.28
CA PRO A 70 -14.23 3.74 -13.92
C PRO A 70 -15.37 4.44 -13.15
N THR A 71 -15.84 3.88 -12.04
CA THR A 71 -16.93 4.40 -11.20
C THR A 71 -16.39 5.03 -9.90
N GLU A 72 -17.29 5.45 -9.00
CA GLU A 72 -16.91 5.93 -7.67
C GLU A 72 -16.37 4.82 -6.75
N ASN A 73 -16.63 3.56 -7.06
CA ASN A 73 -16.15 2.41 -6.29
C ASN A 73 -14.66 2.12 -6.53
N SER A 74 -14.05 1.31 -5.67
CA SER A 74 -12.68 0.81 -5.83
C SER A 74 -12.70 -0.71 -5.83
N TYR A 75 -11.95 -1.35 -6.72
CA TYR A 75 -11.77 -2.80 -6.64
C TYR A 75 -10.79 -3.14 -5.52
N VAL A 76 -11.10 -4.19 -4.76
CA VAL A 76 -10.26 -4.71 -3.69
C VAL A 76 -9.62 -6.00 -4.18
N TYR A 77 -8.31 -6.12 -3.97
CA TYR A 77 -7.57 -7.33 -4.26
C TYR A 77 -7.56 -8.20 -3.00
N CYS A 78 -7.73 -9.51 -3.18
CA CYS A 78 -7.50 -10.52 -2.15
C CYS A 78 -6.24 -11.28 -2.54
N VAL A 79 -5.21 -11.19 -1.70
CA VAL A 79 -3.88 -11.73 -1.95
C VAL A 79 -3.57 -12.74 -0.85
N ASP A 80 -3.34 -14.01 -1.22
CA ASP A 80 -2.78 -14.98 -0.29
C ASP A 80 -1.33 -14.58 0.00
N ILE A 81 -1.03 -14.35 1.28
CA ILE A 81 0.33 -14.01 1.76
C ILE A 81 0.88 -15.06 2.72
N ASN A 82 0.19 -16.19 2.92
CA ASN A 82 0.55 -17.17 3.95
C ASN A 82 1.97 -17.72 3.78
N TYR A 83 2.41 -17.89 2.53
CA TYR A 83 3.75 -18.37 2.18
C TYR A 83 4.88 -17.40 2.56
N LEU A 84 4.56 -16.17 2.98
CA LEU A 84 5.52 -15.14 3.41
C LEU A 84 5.52 -14.92 4.92
N ILE A 85 4.53 -15.45 5.63
CA ILE A 85 4.41 -15.30 7.08
C ILE A 85 5.43 -16.18 7.78
N GLN A 86 6.02 -15.65 8.84
CA GLN A 86 6.92 -16.37 9.74
C GLN A 86 6.40 -16.33 11.18
N VAL A 87 6.77 -17.30 12.00
CA VAL A 87 6.50 -17.25 13.44
C VAL A 87 7.34 -16.13 14.06
N GLY A 88 6.74 -15.34 14.94
CA GLY A 88 7.31 -14.13 15.51
C GLY A 88 6.94 -12.89 14.69
N ASN A 89 7.86 -11.94 14.61
CA ASN A 89 7.57 -10.65 14.00
C ASN A 89 7.43 -10.79 12.48
N ASN A 90 6.48 -10.07 11.91
CA ASN A 90 6.23 -9.90 10.48
C ASN A 90 6.05 -8.41 10.14
N HIS A 91 6.29 -8.08 8.88
CA HIS A 91 6.27 -6.72 8.38
C HIS A 91 5.40 -6.60 7.13
N ILE A 92 4.45 -5.67 7.11
CA ILE A 92 3.74 -5.25 5.90
C ILE A 92 4.19 -3.85 5.52
N ALA A 93 4.54 -3.70 4.25
CA ALA A 93 4.95 -2.45 3.64
C ALA A 93 4.13 -2.21 2.36
N VAL A 94 3.62 -1.00 2.18
CA VAL A 94 2.84 -0.63 1.00
C VAL A 94 3.30 0.72 0.47
N GLN A 95 3.82 0.72 -0.75
CA GLN A 95 4.03 1.95 -1.50
C GLN A 95 2.72 2.25 -2.21
N VAL A 96 2.20 3.46 -2.07
CA VAL A 96 0.95 3.87 -2.71
C VAL A 96 1.16 5.12 -3.54
N PHE A 97 0.45 5.18 -4.65
CA PHE A 97 0.44 6.28 -5.60
C PHE A 97 -0.99 6.81 -5.74
N ASN A 98 -1.12 8.13 -5.72
CA ASN A 98 -2.37 8.79 -6.07
C ASN A 98 -2.13 9.90 -7.09
N ALA A 99 -2.77 9.79 -8.26
CA ALA A 99 -2.87 10.89 -9.19
C ALA A 99 -3.98 11.84 -8.72
N ASN A 100 -3.66 13.10 -8.47
CA ASN A 100 -4.62 14.13 -8.08
C ASN A 100 -5.35 14.76 -9.29
N SER A 101 -5.46 13.99 -10.37
CA SER A 101 -6.09 14.31 -11.64
C SER A 101 -6.77 13.07 -12.22
N SER A 102 -7.69 13.26 -13.17
CA SER A 102 -8.31 12.12 -13.84
C SER A 102 -7.36 11.53 -14.87
N LEU A 103 -7.21 10.21 -14.84
CA LEU A 103 -6.50 9.42 -15.83
C LEU A 103 -7.50 8.76 -16.79
N ALA A 104 -7.02 8.16 -17.87
CA ALA A 104 -7.87 7.51 -18.87
C ALA A 104 -8.74 6.38 -18.25
N ASN A 105 -8.21 5.71 -17.24
CA ASN A 105 -8.83 4.58 -16.56
C ASN A 105 -9.21 4.86 -15.10
N PHE A 106 -8.70 5.94 -14.49
CA PHE A 106 -9.01 6.32 -13.10
C PHE A 106 -9.70 7.69 -13.02
N ARG A 107 -10.83 7.75 -12.31
CA ARG A 107 -11.40 9.05 -11.90
C ARG A 107 -10.55 9.69 -10.82
N LYS A 108 -10.43 11.01 -10.84
CA LYS A 108 -9.86 11.78 -9.73
C LYS A 108 -10.63 11.49 -8.44
N LYS A 109 -9.92 11.04 -7.41
CA LYS A 109 -10.44 10.82 -6.05
C LYS A 109 -9.46 11.39 -5.02
N PRO A 110 -9.92 11.78 -3.82
CA PRO A 110 -9.01 12.07 -2.72
C PRO A 110 -8.10 10.87 -2.47
N GLY A 111 -6.83 11.13 -2.18
CA GLY A 111 -5.85 10.09 -1.89
C GLY A 111 -6.34 9.14 -0.79
N GLY A 112 -5.98 7.87 -0.91
CA GLY A 112 -6.46 6.86 0.01
C GLY A 112 -5.85 5.49 -0.23
N PHE A 113 -5.58 4.84 0.88
CA PHE A 113 -5.15 3.46 1.00
C PHE A 113 -6.04 2.75 2.02
N TRP A 114 -6.47 1.54 1.70
CA TRP A 114 -7.22 0.68 2.62
C TRP A 114 -6.68 -0.74 2.54
N ALA A 115 -6.54 -1.38 3.69
CA ALA A 115 -6.20 -2.78 3.77
C ALA A 115 -6.74 -3.46 5.03
N GLN A 116 -6.91 -4.78 4.95
CA GLN A 116 -7.29 -5.65 6.04
C GLN A 116 -6.64 -7.02 5.86
N LEU A 117 -5.83 -7.44 6.83
CA LEU A 117 -5.29 -8.79 6.92
C LEU A 117 -6.26 -9.70 7.68
N GLN A 118 -6.58 -10.83 7.08
CA GLN A 118 -7.28 -11.94 7.69
C GLN A 118 -6.28 -13.05 8.01
N ILE A 119 -6.26 -13.53 9.26
CA ILE A 119 -5.52 -14.74 9.67
C ILE A 119 -6.55 -15.77 10.10
N ASP A 120 -6.49 -16.96 9.50
CA ASP A 120 -7.42 -18.08 9.78
C ASP A 120 -8.90 -17.67 9.71
N GLY A 121 -9.20 -16.77 8.76
CA GLY A 121 -10.54 -16.23 8.52
C GLY A 121 -11.02 -15.20 9.54
N GLN A 122 -10.15 -14.71 10.43
CA GLN A 122 -10.45 -13.65 11.39
C GLN A 122 -9.68 -12.36 11.09
N PRO A 123 -10.32 -11.18 11.23
CA PRO A 123 -9.62 -9.90 11.10
C PRO A 123 -8.48 -9.80 12.10
N PHE A 124 -7.28 -9.51 11.61
CA PHE A 124 -6.07 -9.46 12.44
C PHE A 124 -5.45 -8.06 12.48
N ILE A 125 -5.28 -7.43 11.32
CA ILE A 125 -4.78 -6.04 11.16
C ILE A 125 -5.64 -5.34 10.12
N TRP A 126 -5.82 -4.04 10.25
CA TRP A 126 -6.47 -3.21 9.24
C TRP A 126 -5.84 -1.83 9.20
N THR A 127 -6.14 -1.04 8.17
CA THR A 127 -5.69 0.34 8.07
C THR A 127 -6.35 1.20 9.14
N ASP A 128 -5.53 1.78 9.99
CA ASP A 128 -5.89 2.64 11.13
C ASP A 128 -4.76 3.66 11.38
N GLU A 129 -4.82 4.36 12.52
CA GLU A 129 -3.84 5.39 12.86
C GLU A 129 -2.46 4.84 13.27
N ASP A 130 -2.35 3.54 13.53
CA ASP A 130 -1.10 2.96 13.98
C ASP A 130 -0.18 2.56 12.81
N TRP A 131 -0.62 2.77 11.57
CA TRP A 131 0.25 2.64 10.40
C TRP A 131 1.23 3.80 10.35
N LYS A 132 2.52 3.48 10.30
CA LYS A 132 3.56 4.48 10.01
C LYS A 132 3.43 4.92 8.55
N CYS A 133 3.58 6.21 8.31
CA CYS A 133 3.55 6.80 6.97
C CYS A 133 4.78 7.68 6.76
N LEU A 134 5.54 7.41 5.69
CA LEU A 134 6.62 8.27 5.23
C LEU A 134 6.16 9.01 3.96
N VAL A 135 6.37 10.32 3.99
CA VAL A 135 6.31 11.18 2.80
C VAL A 135 7.74 11.28 2.25
N PRO A 136 8.05 10.62 1.14
CA PRO A 136 9.39 10.63 0.57
C PRO A 136 9.71 11.99 -0.08
N ASP A 137 10.95 12.44 0.07
CA ASP A 137 11.48 13.63 -0.62
C ASP A 137 12.17 13.30 -1.97
N CYS A 138 12.24 12.00 -2.32
CA CYS A 138 12.88 11.55 -3.55
C CYS A 138 12.09 11.83 -4.84
N TYR A 139 10.78 12.11 -4.74
CA TYR A 139 9.94 12.49 -5.88
C TYR A 139 9.99 14.01 -6.04
N LEU A 140 10.92 14.49 -6.84
CA LEU A 140 11.28 15.92 -6.88
C LEU A 140 10.18 16.79 -7.49
N ALA A 141 9.57 16.31 -8.57
CA ALA A 141 8.51 16.98 -9.29
C ALA A 141 7.76 15.98 -10.19
N PRO A 142 6.49 16.24 -10.52
CA PRO A 142 5.83 15.50 -11.59
C PRO A 142 6.59 15.73 -12.89
N GLY A 143 6.91 14.66 -13.60
CA GLY A 143 7.61 14.75 -14.88
C GLY A 143 6.64 14.93 -16.05
N ILE A 144 7.13 14.57 -17.24
CA ILE A 144 6.38 14.78 -18.49
C ILE A 144 5.20 13.81 -18.55
N ILE A 145 4.00 14.34 -18.80
CA ILE A 145 2.84 13.54 -19.19
C ILE A 145 2.96 13.23 -20.69
N ARG A 146 3.13 11.96 -21.05
CA ARG A 146 3.37 11.52 -22.44
C ARG A 146 2.10 11.31 -23.27
N GLY A 147 0.92 11.47 -22.68
CA GLY A 147 -0.35 11.30 -23.38
C GLY A 147 -1.55 11.75 -22.55
N VAL A 148 -2.65 12.07 -23.23
CA VAL A 148 -3.89 12.48 -22.56
C VAL A 148 -4.38 11.34 -21.67
N GLY A 149 -4.58 11.64 -20.38
CA GLY A 149 -5.03 10.66 -19.39
C GLY A 149 -3.94 9.70 -18.89
N ALA A 150 -2.66 9.90 -19.22
CA ALA A 150 -1.55 9.18 -18.60
C ALA A 150 -1.10 9.87 -17.30
N PRO A 151 -0.58 9.11 -16.31
CA PRO A 151 0.13 9.72 -15.18
C PRO A 151 1.41 10.42 -15.66
N SER A 152 1.99 11.25 -14.78
CA SER A 152 3.30 11.85 -15.06
C SER A 152 4.38 10.75 -15.06
N VAL A 153 5.45 10.93 -15.84
CA VAL A 153 6.63 10.07 -15.74
C VAL A 153 7.45 10.53 -14.54
N GLU A 154 7.61 9.68 -13.54
CA GLU A 154 8.31 10.00 -12.29
C GLU A 154 9.74 10.52 -12.54
N ILE A 155 10.10 11.59 -11.83
CA ILE A 155 11.48 12.08 -11.71
C ILE A 155 11.93 11.84 -10.28
N MET A 156 12.83 10.88 -10.09
CA MET A 156 13.23 10.40 -8.77
C MET A 156 14.73 10.59 -8.50
N ASP A 157 15.05 11.09 -7.31
CA ASP A 157 16.41 11.09 -6.76
C ASP A 157 16.62 9.89 -5.83
N PHE A 158 17.37 8.90 -6.31
CA PHE A 158 17.65 7.67 -5.55
C PHE A 158 18.45 7.91 -4.27
N ARG A 159 19.09 9.08 -4.09
CA ARG A 159 19.79 9.41 -2.84
C ARG A 159 18.83 9.66 -1.67
N GLY A 160 17.62 10.13 -1.95
CA GLY A 160 16.55 10.30 -0.96
C GLY A 160 15.57 9.12 -0.93
N TYR A 161 15.76 8.10 -1.77
CA TYR A 161 14.87 6.94 -1.77
C TYR A 161 15.04 6.18 -0.45
N PRO A 162 13.95 5.81 0.24
CA PRO A 162 14.04 5.09 1.51
C PRO A 162 14.46 3.65 1.23
N HIS A 163 15.76 3.36 1.18
CA HIS A 163 16.25 2.00 0.90
C HIS A 163 15.84 1.02 2.00
N ASP A 164 15.56 -0.23 1.62
CA ASP A 164 15.18 -1.34 2.51
C ASP A 164 13.97 -1.11 3.43
N TRP A 165 13.21 -0.03 3.24
CA TRP A 165 12.03 0.31 4.03
C TRP A 165 10.96 -0.79 4.09
N HIS A 166 10.91 -1.67 3.09
CA HIS A 166 9.96 -2.79 3.05
C HIS A 166 10.44 -4.04 3.81
N ARG A 167 11.68 -4.04 4.30
CA ARG A 167 12.26 -5.13 5.10
C ARG A 167 12.00 -4.88 6.58
N MET A 168 12.23 -5.91 7.39
CA MET A 168 12.32 -5.70 8.83
C MET A 168 13.55 -4.90 9.20
N ASP A 169 13.39 -4.05 10.21
CA ASP A 169 14.49 -3.36 10.86
C ASP A 169 15.27 -4.39 11.71
N THR A 170 16.11 -5.19 11.06
CA THR A 170 17.09 -6.03 11.76
C THR A 170 18.18 -5.08 12.25
N ALA A 171 18.29 -4.88 13.56
CA ALA A 171 19.21 -3.91 14.16
C ALA A 171 20.61 -3.95 13.53
N ALA A 172 21.12 -2.74 13.24
CA ALA A 172 22.48 -2.35 12.88
C ALA A 172 22.91 -2.37 11.39
N VAL A 173 22.33 -1.52 10.55
CA VAL A 173 23.09 -0.68 9.59
C VAL A 173 22.39 0.68 9.47
N GLY A 174 23.17 1.77 9.51
CA GLY A 174 22.69 3.14 9.67
C GLY A 174 21.69 3.64 8.61
N ARG A 175 20.83 4.54 9.08
CA ARG A 175 19.74 5.28 8.40
C ARG A 175 18.67 4.40 7.75
N SER A 176 17.72 3.97 8.57
CA SER A 176 16.31 3.89 8.17
C SER A 176 15.62 5.17 8.66
N ASP A 177 15.20 6.04 7.74
CA ASP A 177 14.33 7.19 8.09
C ASP A 177 12.88 6.72 8.28
N PHE A 178 12.67 5.74 9.17
CA PHE A 178 11.41 5.09 9.54
C PHE A 178 11.39 4.57 10.99
#